data_AF-A0A2V9Q6A6-F1
#
_entry.id   AF-A0A2V9Q6A6-F1
#
_cell.length_a   1.000
_cell.length_b   1.000
_cell.length_c   1.000
_cell.angle_alpha   90.00
_cell.angle_beta   90.00
_cell.angle_gamma   90.00
#
_symmetry.space_group_name_H-M   'P 1'
#
loop_
_entity.id
_entity.type
_entity.pdbx_description
1 polymer ?
#
loop_
_entity_poly.entity_id
_entity_poly.type
_entity_poly.pdbx_seq_one_letter_code
_entity_poly.pdbx_strand_id
1 'polypeptide(L)'
;MDLEQPHPDPPSLLATRICDLGLKMDGSQVEKFVQQLYRELEQKRIVKFRPGVYLTDEWGSPSGEPVIGIPFYLARPDLGQIERENNDHETDREVMMYLRHEAGHAFNYAYRLHRTPQWKQLFGPYRRPYRENYRPVLFSKDYVRYLPGWYAQKHPDEDF
;
A
#
# COMPACT_ATOMS: atom_id res chain seq x y z
N MET A 1 -0.05 7.36 40.06
CA MET A 1 -1.28 6.84 39.44
C MET A 1 -1.47 7.69 38.21
N ASP A 2 -0.94 7.23 37.09
CA ASP A 2 -1.15 7.88 35.80
C ASP A 2 -2.62 7.72 35.44
N LEU A 3 -3.28 8.85 35.22
CA LEU A 3 -4.67 8.91 34.80
C LEU A 3 -4.74 8.41 33.35
N GLU A 4 -5.28 7.20 33.21
CA GLU A 4 -5.64 6.59 31.94
C GLU A 4 -6.59 7.54 31.22
N GLN A 5 -6.14 8.09 30.08
CA GLN A 5 -6.95 9.01 29.29
C GLN A 5 -8.14 8.26 28.68
N PRO A 6 -9.34 8.86 28.66
CA PRO A 6 -10.53 8.18 28.18
C PRO A 6 -10.39 7.91 26.68
N HIS A 7 -10.45 6.63 26.31
CA HIS A 7 -10.65 6.22 24.93
C HIS A 7 -12.00 6.78 24.45
N PRO A 8 -12.06 7.55 23.35
CA PRO A 8 -13.33 8.04 22.84
C PRO A 8 -14.21 6.84 22.43
N ASP A 9 -15.45 6.84 22.90
CA ASP A 9 -16.40 5.76 22.61
C ASP A 9 -16.56 5.55 21.08
N PRO A 10 -16.61 4.27 20.62
CA PRO A 10 -16.65 3.90 19.19
C PRO A 10 -17.78 4.51 18.34
N PRO A 11 -18.97 4.89 18.86
CA PRO A 11 -20.02 5.52 18.04
C PRO A 11 -19.64 6.91 17.51
N SER A 12 -18.71 7.63 18.15
CA SER A 12 -18.35 8.99 17.73
C SER A 12 -17.39 9.01 16.53
N LEU A 13 -16.50 8.02 16.42
CA LEU A 13 -15.49 7.97 15.35
C LEU A 13 -16.10 7.67 13.99
N LEU A 14 -17.05 6.74 13.91
CA LEU A 14 -17.76 6.40 12.66
C LEU A 14 -18.62 7.56 12.13
N ALA A 15 -19.08 8.45 13.02
CA ALA A 15 -19.84 9.64 12.64
C ALA A 15 -18.96 10.86 12.31
N THR A 16 -17.65 10.77 12.52
CA THR A 16 -16.70 11.87 12.30
C THR A 16 -16.22 11.88 10.86
N ARG A 17 -16.12 13.06 10.24
CA ARG A 17 -15.53 13.19 8.89
C ARG A 17 -14.04 12.88 8.96
N ILE A 18 -13.50 12.21 7.93
CA ILE A 18 -12.08 11.83 7.88
C ILE A 18 -11.14 13.03 8.10
N CYS A 19 -11.47 14.21 7.55
CA CYS A 19 -10.67 15.42 7.73
C CYS A 19 -10.63 15.96 9.17
N ASP A 20 -11.64 15.62 9.99
CA ASP A 20 -11.74 16.05 11.40
C ASP A 20 -11.07 15.03 12.35
N LEU A 21 -10.60 13.88 11.84
CA LEU A 21 -9.92 12.84 12.63
C LEU A 21 -8.49 13.24 13.06
N GLY A 22 -7.99 14.40 12.63
CA GLY A 22 -6.65 14.88 13.01
C GLY A 22 -5.51 13.95 12.58
N LEU A 23 -5.71 13.23 11.46
CA LEU A 23 -4.77 12.25 10.93
C LEU A 23 -3.44 12.90 10.56
N LYS A 24 -2.33 12.27 10.95
CA LYS A 24 -0.97 12.68 10.62
C LYS A 24 -0.15 11.46 10.24
N MET A 25 0.80 11.64 9.33
CA MET A 25 1.80 10.62 9.03
C MET A 25 2.88 10.60 10.13
N ASP A 26 3.39 11.77 10.48
CA ASP A 26 4.42 11.92 11.52
C ASP A 26 3.85 11.59 12.90
N GLY A 27 4.56 10.76 13.67
CA GLY A 27 4.15 10.25 14.97
C GLY A 27 3.06 9.18 14.93
N SER A 28 2.67 8.71 13.73
CA SER A 28 1.66 7.68 13.58
C SER A 28 2.22 6.26 13.77
N GLN A 29 1.33 5.28 13.95
CA GLN A 29 1.74 3.88 14.01
C GLN A 29 2.35 3.39 12.69
N VAL A 30 1.91 3.92 11.55
CA VAL A 30 2.38 3.46 10.25
C VAL A 30 3.75 4.04 9.89
N GLU A 31 4.16 5.12 10.54
CA GLU A 31 5.46 5.77 10.32
C GLU A 31 6.63 4.77 10.47
N LYS A 32 6.58 3.87 11.46
CA LYS A 32 7.65 2.88 11.69
C LYS A 32 7.90 1.99 10.46
N PHE A 33 6.84 1.64 9.74
CA PHE A 33 6.90 0.82 8.54
C PHE A 33 7.39 1.62 7.32
N VAL A 34 6.92 2.85 7.18
CA VAL A 34 7.43 3.78 6.17
C VAL A 34 8.93 3.99 6.32
N GLN A 35 9.41 4.22 7.56
CA GLN A 35 10.83 4.34 7.84
C GLN A 35 11.59 3.03 7.59
N GLN A 36 10.96 1.88 7.82
CA GLN A 36 11.54 0.59 7.47
C GLN A 36 11.73 0.45 5.95
N LEU A 37 10.71 0.75 5.15
CA LEU A 37 10.80 0.74 3.69
C LEU A 37 11.97 1.62 3.21
N TYR A 38 12.07 2.84 3.72
CA TYR A 38 13.15 3.75 3.33
C TYR A 38 14.54 3.23 3.71
N ARG A 39 14.70 2.63 4.90
CA ARG A 39 15.97 1.98 5.28
C ARG A 39 16.31 0.82 4.36
N GLU A 40 15.32 0.02 3.96
CA GLU A 40 15.53 -1.10 3.03
C GLU A 40 16.01 -0.61 1.65
N LEU A 41 15.42 0.47 1.14
CA LEU A 41 15.86 1.11 -0.12
C LEU A 41 17.29 1.62 -0.02
N GLU A 42 17.63 2.32 1.07
CA GLU A 42 18.99 2.83 1.32
C GLU A 42 20.02 1.69 1.41
N GLN A 43 19.71 0.60 2.12
CA GLN A 43 20.56 -0.58 2.21
C GLN A 43 20.83 -1.24 0.85
N LYS A 44 19.86 -1.17 -0.07
CA LYS A 44 20.01 -1.63 -1.45
C LYS A 44 20.64 -0.58 -2.38
N ARG A 45 21.09 0.56 -1.83
CA ARG A 45 21.69 1.69 -2.56
C ARG A 45 20.74 2.34 -3.58
N ILE A 46 19.43 2.23 -3.33
CA ILE A 46 18.39 2.88 -4.12
C ILE A 46 18.12 4.25 -3.48
N VAL A 47 18.89 5.26 -3.89
CA VAL A 47 18.90 6.59 -3.22
C VAL A 47 18.41 7.73 -4.11
N LYS A 48 18.29 7.51 -5.42
CA LYS A 48 17.92 8.57 -6.39
C LYS A 48 16.44 8.93 -6.36
N PHE A 49 15.61 8.01 -5.89
CA PHE A 49 14.18 8.20 -5.79
C PHE A 49 13.71 7.58 -4.48
N ARG A 50 12.91 8.34 -3.75
CA ARG A 50 12.25 7.95 -2.52
C ARG A 50 10.77 8.30 -2.69
N PRO A 51 9.86 7.32 -2.76
CA PRO A 51 8.44 7.60 -2.95
C PRO A 51 7.92 8.52 -1.85
N GLY A 52 7.07 9.49 -2.21
CA GLY A 52 6.28 10.21 -1.22
C GLY A 52 5.18 9.30 -0.66
N VAL A 53 4.74 9.54 0.58
CA VAL A 53 3.64 8.80 1.22
C VAL A 53 2.53 9.76 1.65
N TYR A 54 1.28 9.31 1.58
CA TYR A 54 0.13 10.06 2.09
C TYR A 54 -0.96 9.09 2.59
N LEU A 55 -1.87 9.60 3.42
CA LEU A 55 -2.99 8.83 3.93
C LEU A 55 -4.19 8.92 2.98
N THR A 56 -4.83 7.80 2.73
CA THR A 56 -6.03 7.65 1.89
C THR A 56 -6.92 6.54 2.45
N ASP A 57 -8.01 6.21 1.78
CA ASP A 57 -8.93 5.11 2.11
C ASP A 57 -8.40 3.70 1.80
N GLU A 58 -7.60 3.51 0.74
CA GLU A 58 -7.09 2.19 0.33
C GLU A 58 -5.59 2.20 -0.03
N TRP A 59 -4.96 1.01 -0.07
CA TRP A 59 -3.61 0.90 -0.64
C TRP A 59 -3.63 1.23 -2.13
N GLY A 60 -2.66 1.99 -2.59
CA GLY A 60 -2.52 2.24 -4.01
C GLY A 60 -1.53 3.35 -4.34
N SER A 61 -1.28 3.51 -5.62
CA SER A 61 -0.59 4.66 -6.18
C SER A 61 -1.48 5.29 -7.24
N PRO A 62 -1.83 6.60 -7.14
CA PRO A 62 -2.62 7.26 -8.17
C PRO A 62 -1.96 7.07 -9.53
N SER A 63 -2.77 6.74 -10.55
CA SER A 63 -2.24 6.33 -11.84
C SER A 63 -1.25 7.33 -12.42
N GLY A 64 0.01 6.91 -12.56
CA GLY A 64 1.09 7.71 -13.12
C GLY A 64 1.78 8.67 -12.15
N GLU A 65 1.35 8.73 -10.89
CA GLU A 65 1.97 9.58 -9.86
C GLU A 65 2.87 8.75 -8.94
N PRO A 66 4.16 9.08 -8.78
CA PRO A 66 5.12 8.26 -8.06
C PRO A 66 5.04 8.44 -6.53
N VAL A 67 3.87 8.18 -5.97
CA VAL A 67 3.55 8.30 -4.54
C VAL A 67 2.78 7.08 -4.05
N ILE A 68 2.88 6.79 -2.76
CA ILE A 68 2.24 5.66 -2.08
C ILE A 68 1.09 6.18 -1.21
N GLY A 69 -0.12 5.73 -1.51
CA GLY A 69 -1.30 5.87 -0.67
C GLY A 69 -1.34 4.77 0.38
N ILE A 70 -1.56 5.16 1.63
CA ILE A 70 -1.61 4.28 2.79
C ILE A 70 -2.99 4.41 3.44
N PRO A 71 -3.71 3.31 3.73
CA PRO A 71 -4.99 3.37 4.43
C PRO A 71 -4.90 4.11 5.77
N PHE A 72 -5.78 5.08 5.97
CA PHE A 72 -5.70 5.98 7.12
C PHE A 72 -5.96 5.28 8.47
N TYR A 73 -6.68 4.15 8.47
CA TYR A 73 -6.94 3.39 9.68
C TYR A 73 -5.66 2.80 10.31
N LEU A 74 -4.59 2.66 9.51
CA LEU A 74 -3.27 2.24 10.01
C LEU A 74 -2.55 3.35 10.78
N ALA A 75 -2.99 4.61 10.66
CA ALA A 75 -2.33 5.73 11.34
C ALA A 75 -2.58 5.72 12.87
N ARG A 76 -3.74 5.23 13.34
CA ARG A 76 -4.17 5.28 14.75
C ARG A 76 -4.75 3.96 15.27
N PRO A 77 -4.51 3.60 16.56
CA PRO A 77 -4.94 2.29 17.08
C PRO A 77 -6.45 2.10 17.15
N ASP A 78 -7.17 3.18 17.46
CA ASP A 78 -8.63 3.17 17.58
C ASP A 78 -9.32 2.98 16.22
N LEU A 79 -8.82 3.62 15.16
CA LEU A 79 -9.29 3.39 13.80
C LEU A 79 -8.97 1.97 13.31
N GLY A 80 -7.77 1.46 13.61
CA GLY A 80 -7.41 0.08 13.30
C GLY A 80 -8.21 -0.95 14.10
N GLN A 81 -8.77 -0.59 15.26
CA GLN A 81 -9.72 -1.46 15.97
C GLN A 81 -11.07 -1.50 15.26
N ILE A 82 -11.59 -0.35 14.82
CA ILE A 82 -12.84 -0.30 14.05
C ILE A 82 -12.71 -1.13 12.76
N GLU A 83 -11.58 -1.04 12.07
CA GLU A 83 -11.34 -1.85 10.87
C GLU A 83 -11.35 -3.35 11.20
N ARG A 84 -10.70 -3.77 12.30
CA ARG A 84 -10.70 -5.17 12.77
C ARG A 84 -12.09 -5.74 13.08
N GLU A 85 -13.00 -4.89 13.53
CA GLU A 85 -14.37 -5.30 13.87
C GLU A 85 -15.24 -5.48 12.63
N ASN A 86 -14.87 -4.86 11.50
CA ASN A 86 -15.67 -4.86 10.27
C ASN A 86 -15.02 -5.66 9.11
N ASN A 87 -13.69 -5.78 9.10
CA ASN A 87 -12.87 -6.37 8.02
C ASN A 87 -11.64 -7.13 8.58
N ASP A 88 -10.94 -7.86 7.71
CA ASP A 88 -9.63 -8.44 8.04
C ASP A 88 -8.57 -7.34 8.08
N HIS A 89 -8.03 -7.05 9.27
CA HIS A 89 -6.97 -6.06 9.45
C HIS A 89 -5.59 -6.64 9.16
N GLU A 90 -4.74 -5.84 8.51
CA GLU A 90 -3.39 -6.27 8.15
C GLU A 90 -2.48 -6.44 9.36
N THR A 91 -1.75 -7.54 9.37
CA THR A 91 -0.61 -7.75 10.25
C THR A 91 0.56 -6.82 9.87
N ASP A 92 1.48 -6.55 10.80
CA ASP A 92 2.74 -5.83 10.54
C ASP A 92 3.48 -6.36 9.29
N ARG A 93 3.40 -7.68 9.05
CA ARG A 93 3.97 -8.31 7.86
C ARG A 93 3.25 -7.90 6.59
N GLU A 94 1.92 -7.92 6.59
CA GLU A 94 1.09 -7.54 5.44
C GLU A 94 1.21 -6.06 5.12
N VAL A 95 1.24 -5.18 6.13
CA VAL A 95 1.52 -3.75 5.94
C VAL A 95 2.83 -3.55 5.20
N MET A 96 3.90 -4.25 5.61
CA MET A 96 5.18 -4.19 4.90
C MET A 96 5.16 -4.88 3.53
N MET A 97 4.22 -5.77 3.25
CA MET A 97 4.05 -6.34 1.92
C MET A 97 3.41 -5.33 0.98
N TYR A 98 2.29 -4.71 1.38
CA TYR A 98 1.65 -3.67 0.59
C TYR A 98 2.57 -2.46 0.36
N LEU A 99 3.26 -1.97 1.39
CA LEU A 99 4.21 -0.85 1.21
C LEU A 99 5.29 -1.11 0.15
N ARG A 100 5.82 -2.33 0.09
CA ARG A 100 6.85 -2.68 -0.90
C ARG A 100 6.25 -2.85 -2.30
N HIS A 101 5.04 -3.38 -2.38
CA HIS A 101 4.30 -3.47 -3.63
C HIS A 101 3.99 -2.08 -4.21
N GLU A 102 3.41 -1.19 -3.39
CA GLU A 102 3.15 0.19 -3.81
C GLU A 102 4.42 0.98 -4.15
N ALA A 103 5.52 0.69 -3.45
CA ALA A 103 6.82 1.23 -3.85
C ALA A 103 7.21 0.77 -5.26
N GLY A 104 6.96 -0.50 -5.62
CA GLY A 104 7.12 -1.03 -6.98
C GLY A 104 6.41 -0.16 -8.01
N HIS A 105 5.12 0.10 -7.83
CA HIS A 105 4.37 1.02 -8.69
C HIS A 105 4.98 2.42 -8.74
N ALA A 106 5.34 2.99 -7.59
CA ALA A 106 5.95 4.31 -7.55
C ALA A 106 7.28 4.37 -8.35
N PHE A 107 8.12 3.33 -8.28
CA PHE A 107 9.32 3.20 -9.10
C PHE A 107 8.98 3.05 -10.59
N ASN A 108 8.00 2.22 -10.93
CA ASN A 108 7.52 2.05 -12.29
C ASN A 108 7.10 3.39 -12.91
N TYR A 109 6.38 4.23 -12.14
CA TYR A 109 5.88 5.52 -12.61
C TYR A 109 6.98 6.57 -12.68
N ALA A 110 7.83 6.68 -11.64
CA ALA A 110 8.93 7.65 -11.58
C ALA A 110 9.90 7.48 -12.77
N TYR A 111 10.26 6.24 -13.09
CA TYR A 111 11.19 5.92 -14.18
C TYR A 111 10.48 5.59 -15.49
N ARG A 112 9.15 5.60 -15.52
CA ARG A 112 8.30 5.26 -16.68
C ARG A 112 8.64 3.90 -17.30
N LEU A 113 8.95 2.91 -16.46
CA LEU A 113 9.40 1.59 -16.91
C LEU A 113 8.33 0.90 -17.77
N HIS A 114 7.06 1.09 -17.43
CA HIS A 114 5.88 0.64 -18.19
C HIS A 114 5.82 1.08 -19.65
N ARG A 115 6.63 2.08 -20.05
CA ARG A 115 6.71 2.55 -21.45
C ARG A 115 7.83 1.89 -22.24
N THR A 116 8.69 1.11 -21.60
CA THR A 116 9.86 0.51 -22.24
C THR A 116 9.48 -0.71 -23.09
N PRO A 117 10.23 -1.01 -24.16
CA PRO A 117 10.05 -2.26 -24.91
C PRO A 117 10.24 -3.51 -24.04
N GLN A 118 11.20 -3.47 -23.11
CA GLN A 118 11.51 -4.56 -22.19
C GLN A 118 10.32 -4.90 -21.30
N TRP A 119 9.61 -3.89 -20.79
CA TRP A 119 8.37 -4.11 -20.04
C TRP A 119 7.36 -4.91 -20.85
N LYS A 120 7.09 -4.48 -22.09
CA LYS A 120 6.11 -5.14 -22.95
C LYS A 120 6.49 -6.59 -23.25
N GLN A 121 7.79 -6.88 -23.34
CA GLN A 121 8.30 -8.23 -23.55
C GLN A 121 8.13 -9.13 -22.32
N LEU A 122 8.36 -8.59 -21.12
CA LEU A 122 8.31 -9.36 -19.87
C LEU A 122 6.89 -9.51 -19.32
N PHE A 123 6.17 -8.40 -19.15
CA PHE A 123 4.87 -8.35 -18.47
C PHE A 123 3.69 -8.24 -19.43
N GLY A 124 3.96 -7.83 -20.69
CA GLY A 124 2.91 -7.58 -21.68
C GLY A 124 2.43 -6.12 -21.73
N PRO A 125 1.31 -5.84 -22.41
CA PRO A 125 0.87 -4.47 -22.68
C PRO A 125 0.31 -3.78 -21.43
N TYR A 126 0.97 -2.71 -20.98
CA TYR A 126 0.54 -1.90 -19.83
C TYR A 126 -0.86 -1.29 -19.97
N ARG A 127 -1.31 -0.98 -21.20
CA ARG A 127 -2.63 -0.37 -21.44
C ARG A 127 -3.79 -1.38 -21.39
N ARG A 128 -3.54 -2.60 -20.92
CA ARG A 128 -4.59 -3.60 -20.76
C ARG A 128 -5.58 -3.10 -19.69
N PRO A 129 -6.89 -3.27 -19.86
CA PRO A 129 -7.83 -2.90 -18.81
C PRO A 129 -7.61 -3.75 -17.56
N TYR A 130 -7.69 -3.12 -16.40
CA TYR A 130 -7.81 -3.80 -15.12
C TYR A 130 -9.06 -4.67 -15.11
N ARG A 131 -8.91 -5.91 -14.63
CA ARG A 131 -10.01 -6.87 -14.53
C ARG A 131 -10.22 -7.23 -13.08
N GLU A 132 -11.33 -6.78 -12.49
CA GLU A 132 -11.70 -7.18 -11.13
C GLU A 132 -11.93 -8.68 -11.03
N ASN A 133 -12.64 -9.25 -12.02
CA ASN A 133 -12.85 -10.68 -12.12
C ASN A 133 -11.86 -11.29 -13.13
N TYR A 134 -10.86 -12.00 -12.64
CA TYR A 134 -9.91 -12.76 -13.46
C TYR A 134 -9.84 -14.22 -13.00
N ARG A 135 -9.44 -15.11 -13.91
CA ARG A 135 -9.25 -16.54 -13.62
C ARG A 135 -7.76 -16.83 -13.54
N PRO A 136 -7.18 -16.95 -12.33
CA PRO A 136 -5.75 -17.17 -12.20
C PRO A 136 -5.36 -18.60 -12.57
N VAL A 137 -4.16 -18.73 -13.14
CA VAL A 137 -3.48 -20.00 -13.33
C VAL A 137 -2.75 -20.35 -12.04
N LEU A 138 -3.35 -21.26 -11.25
CA LEU A 138 -2.97 -21.51 -9.85
C LEU A 138 -1.50 -21.92 -9.65
N PHE A 139 -0.93 -22.64 -10.63
CA PHE A 139 0.41 -23.23 -10.56
C PHE A 139 1.40 -22.63 -11.56
N SER A 140 1.09 -21.45 -12.15
CA SER A 140 2.07 -20.77 -13.01
C SER A 140 3.31 -20.39 -12.21
N LYS A 141 4.47 -20.52 -12.87
CA LYS A 141 5.79 -20.07 -12.41
C LYS A 141 6.20 -18.75 -13.08
N ASP A 142 5.37 -18.23 -13.98
CA ASP A 142 5.65 -17.03 -14.76
C ASP A 142 5.35 -15.74 -13.98
N TYR A 143 4.67 -15.86 -12.84
CA TYR A 143 4.21 -14.73 -12.01
C TYR A 143 4.72 -14.82 -10.59
N VAL A 144 4.95 -13.65 -9.99
CA VAL A 144 5.33 -13.54 -8.58
C VAL A 144 4.14 -13.91 -7.68
N ARG A 145 4.44 -14.56 -6.54
CA ARG A 145 3.46 -14.88 -5.48
C ARG A 145 3.81 -14.09 -4.23
N TYR A 146 3.49 -12.80 -4.26
CA TYR A 146 3.75 -11.90 -3.14
C TYR A 146 2.46 -11.58 -2.39
N LEU A 147 1.51 -10.91 -3.03
CA LEU A 147 0.18 -10.63 -2.47
C LEU A 147 -0.78 -11.81 -2.69
N PRO A 148 -1.79 -11.99 -1.81
CA PRO A 148 -2.76 -13.07 -1.91
C PRO A 148 -3.62 -12.99 -3.18
N GLY A 149 -4.36 -14.06 -3.46
CA GLY A 149 -5.34 -14.08 -4.55
C GLY A 149 -4.77 -14.13 -5.97
N TRP A 150 -3.49 -14.44 -6.15
CA TRP A 150 -2.79 -14.42 -7.45
C TRP A 150 -2.73 -13.02 -8.09
N TYR A 151 -2.59 -11.99 -7.25
CA TYR A 151 -2.69 -10.58 -7.61
C TYR A 151 -1.84 -10.15 -8.81
N ALA A 152 -0.61 -10.67 -8.91
CA ALA A 152 0.28 -10.46 -10.06
C ALA A 152 -0.34 -10.81 -11.43
N GLN A 153 -1.33 -11.70 -11.47
CA GLN A 153 -2.01 -12.07 -12.73
C GLN A 153 -3.14 -11.10 -13.12
N LYS A 154 -3.49 -10.13 -12.26
CA LYS A 154 -4.56 -9.15 -12.49
C LYS A 154 -4.20 -8.19 -13.62
N HIS A 155 -3.00 -7.61 -13.57
CA HIS A 155 -2.52 -6.62 -14.53
C HIS A 155 -0.98 -6.63 -14.58
N PRO A 156 -0.33 -6.30 -15.73
CA PRO A 156 1.13 -6.23 -15.84
C PRO A 156 1.81 -5.36 -14.79
N ASP A 157 1.12 -4.34 -14.28
CA ASP A 157 1.64 -3.49 -13.20
C ASP A 157 1.69 -4.23 -11.86
N GLU A 158 0.74 -5.13 -11.59
CA GLU A 158 0.69 -5.89 -10.33
C GLU A 158 1.74 -7.01 -10.25
N ASP A 159 2.28 -7.42 -11.39
CA ASP A 159 3.35 -8.42 -11.49
C ASP A 159 4.75 -7.84 -11.30
N PHE A 160 4.91 -6.52 -11.52
CA PHE A 160 6.16 -5.81 -11.36
C PHE A 160 6.50 -5.53 -9.89
#